data_AF-A0A6P1Q1L8-F1
#
_entry.id   AF-A0A6P1Q1L8-F1
#
_cell.length_a   1.000
_cell.length_b   1.000
_cell.length_c   1.000
_cell.angle_alpha   90.00
_cell.angle_beta   90.00
_cell.angle_gamma   90.00
#
_symmetry.space_group_name_H-M   'P 1'
#
loop_
_entity.id
_entity.type
_entity.pdbx_description
1 polymer ?
#
loop_
_entity_poly.entity_id
_entity_poly.type
_entity_poly.pdbx_seq_one_letter_code
_entity_poly.pdbx_strand_id
1 'polypeptide(L)'
;MIQGSANINLRSMLFDSESAIAIQDTDHSNIIPAMRNQLWGLRTNNRAGCTGSDYEGIFDAWDKLLNENTQLWKESQGLPLMSSVIKFIDHSTKLQDKD
;
A
#
# COMPACT_ATOMS: atom_id res chain seq x y z
N MET A 1 11.52 9.83 -0.48
CA MET A 1 10.67 9.22 -1.52
C MET A 1 11.54 8.84 -2.70
N ILE A 2 11.39 7.65 -3.24
CA ILE A 2 12.08 7.25 -4.47
C ILE A 2 11.02 7.08 -5.55
N GLN A 3 11.21 7.75 -6.68
CA GLN A 3 10.35 7.61 -7.85
C GLN A 3 11.23 7.25 -9.04
N GLY A 4 10.89 6.16 -9.72
CA GLY A 4 11.67 5.65 -10.84
C GLY A 4 10.89 4.66 -11.68
N SER A 5 11.53 4.17 -12.73
CA SER A 5 10.98 3.15 -13.64
C SER A 5 11.17 1.73 -13.11
N ALA A 6 12.06 1.54 -12.14
CA ALA A 6 12.42 0.23 -11.62
C ALA A 6 11.26 -0.44 -10.85
N ASN A 7 10.86 -1.62 -11.31
CA ASN A 7 10.00 -2.52 -10.53
C ASN A 7 10.77 -3.22 -9.42
N ILE A 8 10.08 -3.67 -8.37
CA ILE A 8 10.69 -4.49 -7.30
C ILE A 8 10.83 -5.94 -7.79
N ASN A 9 11.84 -6.19 -8.61
CA ASN A 9 12.24 -7.51 -9.08
C ASN A 9 13.72 -7.51 -9.49
N LEU A 10 14.31 -8.71 -9.63
CA LEU A 10 15.73 -8.83 -9.98
C LEU A 10 16.07 -8.19 -11.33
N ARG A 11 15.13 -8.23 -12.29
CA ARG A 11 15.32 -7.70 -13.64
C ARG A 11 15.60 -6.20 -13.62
N SER A 12 14.70 -5.41 -13.04
CA SER A 12 14.84 -3.95 -12.93
C SER A 12 15.93 -3.54 -11.93
N MET A 13 16.19 -4.36 -10.91
CA MET A 13 17.15 -3.99 -9.85
C MET A 13 18.61 -4.30 -10.21
N LEU A 14 18.88 -5.23 -11.15
CA LEU A 14 20.24 -5.69 -11.45
C LEU A 14 20.59 -5.74 -12.94
N PHE A 15 19.63 -5.99 -13.82
CA PHE A 15 19.92 -6.32 -15.22
C PHE A 15 19.53 -5.21 -16.20
N ASP A 16 18.32 -4.67 -16.07
CA ASP A 16 17.80 -3.65 -16.98
C ASP A 16 18.31 -2.25 -16.58
N SER A 17 18.48 -1.38 -17.59
CA SER A 17 18.82 0.03 -17.35
C SER A 17 17.58 0.78 -16.86
N GLU A 18 17.48 0.98 -15.55
CA GLU A 18 16.42 1.75 -14.90
C GLU A 18 16.93 3.10 -14.41
N SER A 19 16.03 4.07 -14.25
CA SER A 19 16.34 5.36 -13.63
C SER A 19 15.42 5.62 -12.45
N ALA A 20 15.97 6.20 -11.38
CA ALA A 20 15.22 6.58 -10.20
C ALA A 20 15.78 7.87 -9.58
N ILE A 21 14.89 8.69 -9.05
CA ILE A 21 15.19 9.94 -8.35
C ILE A 21 14.85 9.74 -6.88
N ALA A 22 15.82 10.00 -6.01
CA ALA A 22 15.62 10.06 -4.58
C ALA A 22 15.32 11.51 -4.16
N ILE A 23 14.13 11.73 -3.63
CA ILE A 23 13.65 13.01 -3.13
C ILE A 23 13.62 12.95 -1.60
N GLN A 24 14.25 13.91 -0.96
CA GLN A 24 14.25 14.08 0.49
C GLN A 24 13.79 15.49 0.82
N ASP A 25 12.85 15.61 1.75
CA ASP A 25 12.38 16.90 2.24
C ASP A 25 13.50 17.54 3.09
N THR A 26 14.02 18.68 2.66
CA THR A 26 15.03 19.48 3.38
C THR A 26 14.47 20.78 3.97
N ASP A 27 13.35 21.24 3.41
CA ASP A 27 12.69 22.48 3.79
C ASP A 27 11.53 22.23 4.77
N HIS A 28 10.99 23.30 5.35
CA HIS A 28 9.85 23.24 6.27
C HIS A 28 8.53 22.78 5.60
N SER A 29 8.42 22.84 4.28
CA SER A 29 7.29 22.30 3.53
C SER A 29 7.53 20.83 3.17
N ASN A 30 6.97 19.92 3.97
CA ASN A 30 7.12 18.49 3.75
C ASN A 30 6.19 18.02 2.61
N ILE A 31 6.73 17.80 1.41
CA ILE A 31 5.96 17.30 0.26
C ILE A 31 5.66 15.80 0.37
N ILE A 32 6.54 15.02 1.01
CA ILE A 32 6.41 13.56 1.10
C ILE A 32 5.19 13.15 1.96
N PRO A 33 4.98 13.69 3.18
CA PRO A 33 3.81 13.35 4.00
C PRO A 33 2.49 13.80 3.34
N ALA A 34 2.49 14.95 2.68
CA ALA A 34 1.31 15.45 1.96
C ALA A 34 0.92 14.50 0.82
N MET A 35 1.89 14.11 -0.02
CA MET A 35 1.65 13.18 -1.13
C MET A 35 1.20 11.80 -0.63
N ARG A 36 1.82 11.29 0.44
CA ARG A 36 1.42 10.04 1.09
C ARG A 36 -0.04 10.12 1.54
N ASN A 37 -0.43 11.17 2.26
CA ASN A 37 -1.79 11.33 2.77
C ASN A 37 -2.81 11.43 1.63
N GLN A 38 -2.49 12.09 0.53
CA GLN A 38 -3.36 12.12 -0.64
C GLN A 38 -3.53 10.74 -1.29
N LEU A 39 -2.45 9.99 -1.47
CA LEU A 39 -2.51 8.63 -2.03
C LEU A 39 -3.27 7.67 -1.11
N TRP A 40 -3.00 7.73 0.19
CA TRP A 40 -3.70 6.92 1.19
C TRP A 40 -5.18 7.27 1.25
N GLY A 41 -5.53 8.56 1.26
CA GLY A 41 -6.91 9.04 1.19
C GLY A 41 -7.62 8.51 -0.05
N LEU A 42 -7.02 8.66 -1.23
CA LEU A 42 -7.59 8.14 -2.48
C LEU A 42 -7.84 6.62 -2.41
N ARG A 43 -6.88 5.86 -1.87
CA ARG A 43 -6.96 4.39 -1.82
C ARG A 43 -7.95 3.87 -0.79
N THR A 44 -8.12 4.59 0.31
CA THR A 44 -8.99 4.25 1.43
C THR A 44 -10.35 4.96 1.40
N ASN A 45 -10.67 5.65 0.29
CA ASN A 45 -11.90 6.45 0.14
C ASN A 45 -12.05 7.53 1.25
N ASN A 46 -10.96 8.21 1.56
CA ASN A 46 -10.83 9.26 2.58
C ASN A 46 -11.35 8.85 3.97
N ARG A 47 -11.23 7.56 4.30
CA ARG A 47 -11.71 7.04 5.57
C ARG A 47 -10.92 7.63 6.74
N ALA A 48 -11.65 7.97 7.80
CA ALA A 48 -11.07 8.52 9.02
C ALA A 48 -10.01 7.56 9.59
N GLY A 49 -8.90 8.13 10.07
CA GLY A 49 -7.77 7.38 10.63
C GLY A 49 -6.85 6.73 9.60
N CYS A 50 -7.19 6.69 8.31
CA CYS A 50 -6.32 6.06 7.29
C CYS A 50 -5.22 6.99 6.75
N THR A 51 -5.16 8.24 7.21
CA THR A 51 -4.18 9.26 6.82
C THR A 51 -3.72 10.06 8.05
N GLY A 52 -2.59 10.76 7.94
CA GLY A 52 -2.07 11.60 9.03
C GLY A 52 -0.64 11.24 9.42
N SER A 53 -0.30 11.51 10.68
CA SER A 53 1.03 11.28 11.25
C SER A 53 1.06 10.25 12.39
N ASP A 54 -0.10 9.81 12.87
CA ASP A 54 -0.23 8.73 13.85
C ASP A 54 -0.14 7.37 13.16
N TYR A 55 1.07 6.85 13.02
CA TYR A 55 1.31 5.63 12.23
C TYR A 55 0.70 4.37 12.85
N GLU A 56 0.57 4.32 14.18
CA GLU A 56 -0.05 3.18 14.88
C GLU A 56 -1.55 3.18 14.63
N GLY A 57 -2.23 4.30 14.87
CA GLY A 57 -3.66 4.45 14.56
C GLY A 57 -3.98 4.26 13.08
N ILE A 58 -3.08 4.69 12.19
CA ILE A 58 -3.22 4.46 10.74
C ILE A 58 -3.09 2.98 10.41
N PHE A 59 -2.14 2.26 10.99
CA PHE A 59 -1.97 0.84 10.75
C PHE A 59 -3.22 0.05 11.16
N ASP A 60 -3.77 0.35 12.34
CA ASP A 60 -5.01 -0.27 12.83
C ASP A 60 -6.21 0.04 11.95
N ALA A 61 -6.34 1.29 11.49
CA ALA A 61 -7.41 1.70 10.59
C ALA A 61 -7.32 0.98 9.24
N TRP A 62 -6.11 0.80 8.70
CA TRP A 62 -5.88 0.05 7.48
C TRP A 62 -6.17 -1.44 7.63
N ASP A 63 -5.75 -2.09 8.73
CA ASP A 63 -6.08 -3.51 8.95
C ASP A 63 -7.58 -3.72 9.08
N LYS A 64 -8.28 -2.84 9.82
CA LYS A 64 -9.74 -2.88 9.92
C LYS A 64 -10.41 -2.76 8.53
N LEU A 65 -10.00 -1.79 7.72
CA LEU A 65 -10.52 -1.58 6.37
C LEU A 65 -10.28 -2.82 5.48
N LEU A 66 -9.09 -3.40 5.53
CA LEU A 66 -8.72 -4.59 4.77
C LEU A 66 -9.54 -5.82 5.21
N ASN A 67 -9.78 -5.97 6.52
CA ASN A 67 -10.63 -7.04 7.06
C ASN A 67 -12.08 -6.90 6.59
N GLU A 68 -12.65 -5.69 6.68
CA GLU A 68 -14.01 -5.40 6.19
C GLU A 68 -14.14 -5.69 4.69
N ASN A 69 -13.19 -5.21 3.87
CA ASN A 69 -13.17 -5.49 2.44
C ASN A 69 -13.02 -6.99 2.14
N THR A 70 -12.25 -7.72 2.95
CA THR A 70 -12.11 -9.18 2.78
C THR A 70 -13.41 -9.91 3.08
N GLN A 71 -14.17 -9.50 4.10
CA GLN A 71 -15.48 -10.11 4.39
C GLN A 71 -16.48 -9.82 3.27
N LEU A 72 -16.58 -8.57 2.83
CA LEU A 72 -17.45 -8.20 1.69
C LEU A 72 -17.10 -8.97 0.41
N TRP A 73 -15.81 -9.18 0.17
CA TRP A 73 -15.35 -9.96 -0.98
C TRP A 73 -15.72 -11.45 -0.89
N LYS A 74 -15.67 -12.05 0.31
CA LYS A 74 -16.02 -13.46 0.54
C LYS A 74 -17.52 -13.72 0.58
N GLU A 75 -18.28 -12.80 1.16
CA GLU A 75 -19.73 -12.91 1.32
C GLU A 75 -20.48 -12.64 0.02
N SER A 76 -19.78 -12.09 -0.99
CA SER A 76 -20.18 -11.86 -2.39
C SER A 76 -21.68 -12.00 -2.69
N GLN A 77 -22.50 -11.10 -2.12
CA GLN A 77 -23.88 -10.83 -2.54
C GLN A 77 -23.97 -9.61 -3.49
N GLY A 78 -22.89 -9.26 -4.19
CA GLY A 78 -22.85 -8.10 -5.08
C GLY A 78 -22.70 -6.74 -4.38
N LEU A 79 -22.32 -6.71 -3.10
CA LEU A 79 -22.04 -5.47 -2.39
C LEU A 79 -20.70 -4.87 -2.83
N PRO A 80 -20.61 -3.54 -3.02
CA PRO A 80 -19.34 -2.88 -3.32
C PRO A 80 -18.40 -2.93 -2.11
N LEU A 81 -17.10 -3.02 -2.38
CA LEU A 81 -16.08 -2.85 -1.35
C LEU A 81 -16.12 -1.44 -0.75
N MET A 82 -15.70 -1.30 0.50
CA MET A 82 -15.62 0.00 1.19
C MET A 82 -14.57 0.93 0.59
N SER A 83 -13.55 0.35 -0.04
CA SER A 83 -12.45 1.08 -0.69
C SER A 83 -11.72 0.20 -1.71
N SER A 84 -10.78 0.78 -2.46
CA SER A 84 -10.02 0.08 -3.50
C SER A 84 -8.94 -0.87 -2.98
N VAL A 85 -8.65 -0.89 -1.67
CA VAL A 85 -7.57 -1.72 -1.10
C VAL A 85 -8.08 -3.09 -0.65
N ILE A 86 -7.36 -4.15 -0.99
CA ILE A 86 -7.66 -5.52 -0.57
C ILE A 86 -6.42 -6.18 -0.01
N LYS A 87 -6.59 -7.22 0.82
CA LYS A 87 -5.44 -8.00 1.30
C LYS A 87 -4.78 -8.69 0.12
N PHE A 88 -3.45 -8.70 0.11
CA PHE A 88 -2.71 -9.55 -0.81
C PHE A 88 -3.01 -11.01 -0.46
N ILE A 89 -3.47 -11.77 -1.46
CA ILE A 89 -3.77 -13.20 -1.31
C ILE A 89 -2.64 -13.96 -1.98
N ASP A 90 -1.77 -14.55 -1.15
CA ASP A 90 -0.75 -15.45 -1.64
C ASP A 90 -1.33 -16.86 -1.76
N HIS A 91 -1.50 -17.33 -3.00
CA HIS A 91 -1.91 -18.69 -3.32
C HIS A 91 -0.73 -19.64 -3.49
N SER A 92 0.51 -19.17 -3.29
CA SER A 92 1.67 -20.06 -3.35
C SER A 92 1.56 -21.13 -2.26
N THR A 93 1.69 -22.40 -2.65
CA THR A 93 1.96 -23.45 -1.69
C THR A 93 3.26 -23.09 -1.01
N LYS A 94 3.21 -22.77 0.29
CA LYS A 94 4.41 -22.61 1.12
C LYS A 94 5.38 -23.72 0.73
N LEU A 95 6.58 -23.35 0.29
CA LEU A 95 7.64 -24.32 0.02
C LEU A 95 7.82 -25.09 1.33
N GLN A 96 7.40 -26.36 1.32
CA GLN A 96 7.62 -27.24 2.46
C GLN A 96 9.11 -27.50 2.52
N ASP A 97 9.69 -27.22 3.68
CA ASP A 97 11.07 -27.59 3.95
C ASP A 97 11.18 -29.10 3.82
N LYS A 98 12.00 -29.56 2.87
CA LYS A 98 12.30 -30.97 2.68
C LYS A 98 13.69 -31.21 3.26
N ASP A 99 13.74 -31.30 4.58
CA ASP A 99 14.83 -31.97 5.29
C ASP A 99 14.81 -33.48 4.99
#